data_AF-A0A813WCH1-F1
#
_entry.id   AF-A0A813WCH1-F1
#
_cell.length_a   1.000
_cell.length_b   1.000
_cell.length_c   1.000
_cell.angle_alpha   90.00
_cell.angle_beta   90.00
_cell.angle_gamma   90.00
#
_symmetry.space_group_name_H-M   'P 1'
#
loop_
_entity.id
_entity.type
_entity.pdbx_description
1 polymer ?
#
loop_
_entity_poly.entity_id
_entity_poly.type
_entity_poly.pdbx_seq_one_letter_code
_entity_poly.pdbx_strand_id
1 'polypeptide(L)'
;MFGNVAEKMCTYDDKLRFTPNNATPNVFMATAMDLRDDEGGIHPRTKLDVGYRLSRSGLAIAYGQTHVTYQGPIVREFGRDSDDRMNVTYWSTISSSIELRNPNGFEICCQVKQLCMSNETVWLAAPANYNPKSPITVKLSIPLICQTKNVHGIRYLWRETPCLFKQAAVYSTADSNLPAPPFIQFL
;
A
#
# COMPACT_ATOMS: atom_id res chain seq x y z
N MET A 1 -31.67 -17.74 -6.60
CA MET A 1 -31.33 -16.68 -7.59
C MET A 1 -30.87 -15.46 -6.79
N PHE A 2 -29.67 -15.52 -6.22
CA PHE A 2 -29.05 -14.42 -5.47
C PHE A 2 -27.87 -13.95 -6.31
N GLY A 3 -28.14 -13.01 -7.22
CA GLY A 3 -27.12 -12.43 -8.08
C GLY A 3 -26.20 -11.51 -7.28
N ASN A 4 -24.92 -11.87 -7.22
CA ASN A 4 -23.75 -11.00 -7.35
C ASN A 4 -23.91 -9.51 -7.00
N VAL A 5 -24.21 -9.22 -5.74
CA VAL A 5 -24.10 -7.85 -5.21
C VAL A 5 -22.62 -7.51 -4.92
N ALA A 6 -21.75 -8.51 -4.78
CA ALA A 6 -20.30 -8.31 -4.60
C ALA A 6 -19.54 -7.97 -5.90
N GLU A 7 -20.10 -8.26 -7.08
CA GLU A 7 -19.42 -7.98 -8.37
C GLU A 7 -19.53 -6.52 -8.80
N LYS A 8 -20.50 -5.75 -8.28
CA LYS A 8 -20.70 -4.35 -8.68
C LYS A 8 -19.85 -3.34 -7.92
N MET A 9 -19.11 -3.75 -6.89
CA MET A 9 -18.23 -2.87 -6.11
C MET A 9 -16.78 -2.88 -6.60
N CYS A 10 -16.50 -3.60 -7.70
CA CYS A 10 -15.16 -3.93 -8.18
C CYS A 10 -14.98 -3.75 -9.70
N THR A 11 -15.64 -2.78 -10.34
CA THR A 11 -15.38 -2.49 -11.76
C THR A 11 -14.15 -1.62 -11.94
N TYR A 12 -13.09 -2.26 -12.42
CA TYR A 12 -12.04 -1.90 -13.39
C TYR A 12 -12.00 -0.46 -13.98
N ASP A 13 -12.06 0.60 -13.18
CA ASP A 13 -11.70 1.94 -13.66
C ASP A 13 -10.82 2.68 -12.63
N ASP A 14 -9.56 2.84 -13.03
CA ASP A 14 -8.47 3.64 -12.47
C ASP A 14 -8.58 4.20 -11.05
N LYS A 15 -7.77 3.63 -10.14
CA LYS A 15 -7.03 4.24 -9.01
C LYS A 15 -6.93 3.25 -7.87
N LEU A 16 -5.80 3.30 -7.15
CA LEU A 16 -5.58 2.59 -5.90
C LEU A 16 -6.83 2.59 -5.01
N ARG A 17 -7.20 1.42 -4.50
CA ARG A 17 -8.42 1.23 -3.69
C ARG A 17 -8.18 1.71 -2.27
N PHE A 18 -8.46 2.99 -2.01
CA PHE A 18 -8.42 3.56 -0.68
C PHE A 18 -9.71 4.36 -0.39
N THR A 19 -9.98 4.59 0.89
CA THR A 19 -11.07 5.44 1.36
C THR A 19 -10.50 6.43 2.37
N PRO A 20 -10.94 7.69 2.37
CA PRO A 20 -12.02 8.25 1.54
C PRO A 20 -11.62 8.44 0.07
N ASN A 21 -12.62 8.49 -0.81
CA ASN A 21 -12.46 8.82 -2.23
C ASN A 21 -13.72 9.51 -2.76
N ASN A 22 -13.74 9.92 -4.03
CA ASN A 22 -14.86 10.67 -4.61
C ASN A 22 -16.21 9.92 -4.58
N ALA A 23 -16.19 8.58 -4.61
CA ALA A 23 -17.41 7.76 -4.54
C ALA A 23 -17.90 7.60 -3.09
N THR A 24 -16.99 7.57 -2.12
CA THR A 24 -17.30 7.43 -0.70
C THR A 24 -16.53 8.46 0.15
N PRO A 25 -16.86 9.76 0.04
CA PRO A 25 -16.06 10.83 0.64
C PRO A 25 -16.10 10.83 2.18
N ASN A 26 -17.15 10.24 2.76
CA ASN A 26 -17.37 10.17 4.21
C ASN A 26 -17.08 8.78 4.80
N VAL A 27 -16.43 7.90 4.04
CA VAL A 27 -16.03 6.56 4.49
C VAL A 27 -14.54 6.53 4.66
N PHE A 28 -14.07 5.87 5.71
CA PHE A 28 -12.64 5.72 6.00
C PHE A 28 -12.35 4.32 6.55
N MET A 29 -11.10 3.89 6.42
CA MET A 29 -10.63 2.58 6.88
C MET A 29 -9.26 2.73 7.56
N ALA A 30 -8.99 1.85 8.51
CA ALA A 30 -7.65 1.71 9.09
C ALA A 30 -6.89 0.59 8.39
N THR A 31 -5.72 0.91 7.83
CA THR A 31 -4.76 -0.13 7.44
C THR A 31 -4.38 -0.94 8.68
N ALA A 32 -4.40 -2.27 8.60
CA ALA A 32 -4.05 -3.16 9.71
C ALA A 32 -3.07 -4.29 9.33
N MET A 33 -2.57 -4.30 8.09
CA MET A 33 -1.73 -5.38 7.55
C MET A 33 -0.39 -5.56 8.28
N ASP A 34 0.08 -4.54 9.00
CA ASP A 34 1.28 -4.57 9.83
C ASP A 34 1.01 -4.93 11.30
N LEU A 35 -0.23 -5.17 11.70
CA LEU A 35 -0.60 -5.46 13.09
C LEU A 35 -0.71 -6.96 13.38
N ARG A 36 0.07 -7.76 12.64
CA ARG A 36 0.17 -9.22 12.80
C ARG A 36 0.38 -9.59 14.28
N ASP A 37 -0.42 -10.53 14.76
CA ASP A 37 -0.35 -11.04 16.12
C ASP A 37 -0.46 -12.57 16.13
N ASP A 38 0.67 -13.24 15.94
CA ASP A 38 0.73 -14.70 15.85
C ASP A 38 0.27 -15.41 17.13
N GLU A 39 0.49 -14.80 18.30
CA GLU A 39 0.13 -15.41 19.59
C GLU A 39 -1.32 -15.11 20.00
N GLY A 40 -1.93 -14.05 19.45
CA GLY A 40 -3.30 -13.62 19.79
C GLY A 40 -4.41 -14.43 19.14
N GLY A 41 -4.09 -15.29 18.16
CA GLY A 41 -5.06 -16.12 17.44
C GLY A 41 -6.21 -15.29 16.85
N ILE A 42 -7.46 -15.73 17.08
CA ILE A 42 -8.67 -15.02 16.60
C ILE A 42 -8.98 -13.74 17.38
N HIS A 43 -8.26 -13.46 18.47
CA HIS A 43 -8.45 -12.28 19.31
C HIS A 43 -7.18 -11.43 19.37
N PRO A 44 -6.80 -10.72 18.28
CA PRO A 44 -5.59 -9.92 18.24
C PRO A 44 -5.46 -8.96 19.41
N ARG A 45 -4.30 -8.88 20.04
CA ARG A 45 -3.99 -7.96 21.16
C ARG A 45 -3.85 -6.51 20.68
N THR A 46 -3.65 -6.32 19.38
CA THR A 46 -3.37 -5.05 18.69
C THR A 46 -4.64 -4.28 18.27
N LYS A 47 -5.81 -4.63 18.84
CA LYS A 47 -7.09 -3.93 18.58
C LYS A 47 -7.02 -2.43 18.91
N LEU A 48 -6.20 -2.04 19.90
CA LEU A 48 -6.00 -0.64 20.26
C LEU A 48 -5.35 0.15 19.11
N ASP A 49 -4.38 -0.43 18.39
CA ASP A 49 -3.76 0.22 17.23
C ASP A 49 -4.78 0.43 16.10
N VAL A 50 -5.66 -0.54 15.86
CA VAL A 50 -6.76 -0.40 14.88
C VAL A 50 -7.71 0.72 15.31
N GLY A 51 -8.12 0.74 16.58
CA GLY A 51 -8.99 1.77 17.15
C GLY A 51 -8.37 3.17 17.08
N TYR A 52 -7.07 3.29 17.36
CA TYR A 52 -6.32 4.54 17.19
C TYR A 52 -6.37 5.03 15.73
N ARG A 53 -6.07 4.16 14.77
CA ARG A 53 -6.08 4.52 13.33
C ARG A 53 -7.49 4.97 12.87
N LEU A 54 -8.53 4.27 13.33
CA LEU A 54 -9.91 4.64 13.04
C LEU A 54 -10.34 5.96 13.69
N SER A 55 -9.96 6.20 14.95
CA SER A 55 -10.34 7.45 15.64
C SER A 55 -9.71 8.67 15.00
N ARG A 56 -8.46 8.58 14.53
CA ARG A 56 -7.79 9.63 13.75
C ARG A 56 -8.56 9.96 12.48
N SER A 57 -9.05 8.93 11.77
CA SER A 57 -9.89 9.10 10.58
C SER A 57 -11.24 9.72 10.91
N GLY A 58 -11.86 9.33 12.02
CA GLY A 58 -13.08 9.97 12.52
C GLY A 58 -12.89 11.46 12.79
N LEU A 59 -11.82 11.84 13.49
CA LEU A 59 -11.50 13.25 13.77
C LEU A 59 -11.31 14.06 12.48
N ALA A 60 -10.58 13.52 11.51
CA ALA A 60 -10.29 14.22 10.26
C ALA A 60 -11.52 14.30 9.33
N ILE A 61 -12.23 13.19 9.13
CA ILE A 61 -13.30 13.07 8.14
C ILE A 61 -14.66 13.47 8.71
N ALA A 62 -15.04 12.94 9.87
CA ALA A 62 -16.36 13.20 10.45
C ALA A 62 -16.43 14.54 11.19
N TYR A 63 -15.33 14.95 11.85
CA TYR A 63 -15.25 16.19 12.62
C TYR A 63 -14.48 17.32 11.92
N GLY A 64 -13.99 17.10 10.70
CA GLY A 64 -13.35 18.13 9.88
C GLY A 64 -12.03 18.68 10.42
N GLN A 65 -11.32 17.94 11.29
CA GLN A 65 -10.04 18.39 11.82
C GLN A 65 -8.92 18.25 10.78
N THR A 66 -8.41 19.39 10.30
CA THR A 66 -7.44 19.43 9.19
C THR A 66 -5.99 19.14 9.60
N HIS A 67 -5.67 19.23 10.90
CA HIS A 67 -4.31 19.01 11.42
C HIS A 67 -4.07 17.57 11.92
N VAL A 68 -5.01 16.65 11.67
CA VAL A 68 -4.92 15.25 12.11
C VAL A 68 -4.43 14.38 10.96
N THR A 69 -3.24 13.80 11.11
CA THR A 69 -2.78 12.73 10.19
C THR A 69 -3.60 11.49 10.48
N TYR A 70 -4.40 11.05 9.50
CA TYR A 70 -5.33 9.94 9.66
C TYR A 70 -5.06 8.75 8.74
N GLN A 71 -4.30 8.96 7.67
CA GLN A 71 -3.93 7.93 6.72
C GLN A 71 -2.41 7.87 6.56
N GLY A 72 -1.89 6.68 6.31
CA GLY A 72 -0.51 6.52 5.87
C GLY A 72 -0.31 7.10 4.46
N PRO A 73 0.94 7.14 3.97
CA PRO A 73 1.24 7.60 2.63
C PRO A 73 0.53 6.73 1.59
N ILE A 74 -0.16 7.34 0.63
CA ILE A 74 -0.88 6.65 -0.44
C ILE A 74 -0.04 6.74 -1.71
N VAL A 75 0.07 5.66 -2.48
CA VAL A 75 0.77 5.71 -3.76
C VAL A 75 0.06 6.69 -4.70
N ARG A 76 0.86 7.51 -5.38
CA ARG A 76 0.39 8.46 -6.39
C ARG A 76 0.75 7.99 -7.78
N GLU A 77 1.98 7.55 -7.97
CA GLU A 77 2.53 7.17 -9.26
C GLU A 77 3.68 6.17 -9.11
N PHE A 78 3.95 5.48 -10.20
CA PHE A 78 5.07 4.57 -10.34
C PHE A 78 5.68 4.80 -11.73
N GLY A 79 6.99 4.65 -11.84
CA GLY A 79 7.69 4.89 -13.10
C GLY A 79 9.02 4.18 -13.15
N ARG A 80 9.40 3.69 -14.32
CA ARG A 80 10.72 3.08 -14.53
C ARG A 80 11.78 4.18 -14.55
N ASP A 81 12.78 4.07 -13.68
CA ASP A 81 13.92 5.01 -13.58
C ASP A 81 15.05 4.55 -14.51
N SER A 82 15.33 3.25 -14.50
CA SER A 82 16.36 2.57 -15.32
C SER A 82 16.00 1.10 -15.50
N ASP A 83 16.82 0.34 -16.21
CA ASP A 83 16.59 -1.10 -16.41
C ASP A 83 16.53 -1.88 -15.10
N ASP A 84 17.28 -1.45 -14.08
CA ASP A 84 17.37 -2.07 -12.76
C ASP A 84 16.49 -1.41 -11.68
N ARG A 85 15.79 -0.31 -11.98
CA ARG A 85 15.09 0.49 -10.95
C ARG A 85 13.72 1.00 -11.36
N MET A 86 12.81 0.95 -10.41
CA MET A 86 11.49 1.57 -10.51
C MET A 86 11.26 2.51 -9.33
N ASN A 87 10.71 3.68 -9.58
CA ASN A 87 10.30 4.64 -8.56
C ASN A 87 8.82 4.39 -8.20
N VAL A 88 8.51 4.46 -6.90
CA VAL A 88 7.13 4.55 -6.39
C VAL A 88 7.03 5.79 -5.53
N THR A 89 6.18 6.72 -5.95
CA THR A 89 6.01 8.02 -5.32
C THR A 89 4.70 8.06 -4.56
N TYR A 90 4.79 8.55 -3.32
CA TYR A 90 3.68 8.63 -2.38
C TYR A 90 3.15 10.06 -2.25
N TRP A 91 1.92 10.15 -1.78
CA TRP A 91 1.25 11.37 -1.41
C TRP A 91 0.69 11.26 0.01
N SER A 92 0.71 12.37 0.74
CA SER A 92 0.07 12.52 2.05
C SER A 92 -0.50 13.94 2.15
N THR A 93 -1.54 14.11 2.96
CA THR A 93 -2.18 15.42 3.19
C THR A 93 -1.36 16.32 4.10
N ILE A 94 -0.58 15.75 5.02
CA ILE A 94 0.12 16.50 6.07
C ILE A 94 1.64 16.36 5.98
N SER A 95 2.14 15.18 5.59
CA SER A 95 3.59 14.98 5.51
C SER A 95 4.13 15.20 4.10
N SER A 96 5.29 15.85 4.03
CA SER A 96 6.11 15.96 2.82
C SER A 96 7.22 14.90 2.74
N SER A 97 7.19 13.87 3.59
CA SER A 97 8.15 12.78 3.59
C SER A 97 7.54 11.45 4.02
N ILE A 98 8.22 10.37 3.69
CA ILE A 98 7.89 9.01 4.14
C ILE A 98 9.04 8.43 4.96
N GLU A 99 8.71 7.48 5.83
CA GLU A 99 9.67 6.69 6.56
C GLU A 99 9.74 5.29 5.92
N LEU A 100 10.93 4.89 5.47
CA LEU A 100 11.18 3.53 4.99
C LEU A 100 11.78 2.70 6.14
N ARG A 101 10.99 1.80 6.73
CA ARG A 101 11.42 0.93 7.85
C ARG A 101 11.94 -0.42 7.41
N ASN A 102 11.39 -0.94 6.32
CA ASN A 102 11.67 -2.28 5.83
C ASN A 102 11.82 -2.23 4.31
N PRO A 103 12.88 -2.82 3.71
CA PRO A 103 13.01 -2.89 2.26
C PRO A 103 11.97 -3.83 1.62
N ASN A 104 11.34 -4.73 2.37
CA ASN A 104 10.49 -5.78 1.83
C ASN A 104 9.02 -5.38 1.75
N GLY A 105 8.26 -6.09 0.90
CA GLY A 105 6.81 -5.96 0.78
C GLY A 105 6.35 -5.52 -0.61
N PHE A 106 7.26 -5.07 -1.47
CA PHE A 106 6.97 -4.77 -2.88
C PHE A 106 7.27 -5.97 -3.77
N GLU A 107 6.42 -6.17 -4.76
CA GLU A 107 6.60 -7.18 -5.79
C GLU A 107 6.23 -6.61 -7.16
N ILE A 108 6.93 -7.08 -8.19
CA ILE A 108 6.63 -6.74 -9.58
C ILE A 108 6.37 -8.00 -10.40
N CYS A 109 5.56 -7.86 -11.44
CA CYS A 109 5.33 -8.90 -12.42
C CYS A 109 5.74 -8.40 -13.81
N CYS A 110 6.64 -9.13 -14.47
CA CYS A 110 7.13 -8.84 -15.83
C CYS A 110 6.84 -9.98 -16.82
N GLN A 111 5.90 -10.87 -16.46
CA GLN A 111 5.32 -11.84 -17.38
C GLN A 111 4.14 -11.20 -18.12
N VAL A 112 3.53 -11.90 -19.07
CA VAL A 112 2.35 -11.41 -19.78
C VAL A 112 1.23 -11.03 -18.79
N LYS A 113 0.51 -9.93 -19.07
CA LYS A 113 -0.51 -9.33 -18.19
C LYS A 113 -1.50 -10.36 -17.62
N GLN A 114 -1.97 -11.29 -18.44
CA GLN A 114 -2.90 -12.35 -18.01
C GLN A 114 -2.35 -13.23 -16.89
N LEU A 115 -1.05 -13.57 -16.93
CA LEU A 115 -0.41 -14.36 -15.88
C LEU A 115 -0.26 -13.53 -14.60
N CYS A 116 0.09 -12.25 -14.70
CA CYS A 116 0.16 -11.36 -13.53
C CYS A 116 -1.19 -11.24 -12.79
N MET A 117 -2.30 -11.33 -13.53
CA MET A 117 -3.66 -11.22 -12.98
C MET A 117 -4.19 -12.51 -12.37
N SER A 118 -3.65 -13.67 -12.76
CA SER A 118 -4.24 -14.98 -12.42
C SER A 118 -3.30 -15.91 -11.65
N ASN A 119 -2.01 -15.59 -11.58
CA ASN A 119 -1.01 -16.44 -10.96
C ASN A 119 -0.17 -15.68 -9.93
N GLU A 120 -0.26 -16.11 -8.68
CA GLU A 120 0.49 -15.53 -7.57
C GLU A 120 2.00 -15.83 -7.62
N THR A 121 2.41 -16.90 -8.32
CA THR A 121 3.81 -17.36 -8.32
C THR A 121 4.71 -16.59 -9.28
N VAL A 122 4.14 -15.79 -10.20
CA VAL A 122 4.91 -14.99 -11.16
C VAL A 122 5.37 -13.64 -10.61
N TRP A 123 4.93 -13.28 -9.41
CA TRP A 123 5.31 -12.05 -8.72
C TRP A 123 6.66 -12.20 -8.04
N LEU A 124 7.56 -11.24 -8.31
CA LEU A 124 8.93 -11.27 -7.85
C LEU A 124 9.17 -10.13 -6.88
N ALA A 125 9.85 -10.43 -5.77
CA ALA A 125 10.22 -9.43 -4.77
C ALA A 125 11.06 -8.32 -5.40
N ALA A 126 10.72 -7.07 -5.09
CA ALA A 126 11.41 -5.88 -5.58
C ALA A 126 11.79 -4.99 -4.39
N PRO A 127 12.90 -5.28 -3.68
CA PRO A 127 13.26 -4.58 -2.45
C PRO A 127 13.37 -3.07 -2.65
N ALA A 128 12.83 -2.32 -1.69
CA ALA A 128 12.83 -0.86 -1.67
C ALA A 128 14.08 -0.28 -1.01
N ASN A 129 14.56 0.82 -1.56
CA ASN A 129 15.63 1.64 -1.04
C ASN A 129 15.14 3.09 -0.89
N TYR A 130 15.63 3.78 0.13
CA TYR A 130 15.31 5.18 0.36
C TYR A 130 15.88 6.06 -0.75
N ASN A 131 15.10 7.04 -1.21
CA ASN A 131 15.56 8.03 -2.17
C ASN A 131 15.86 9.37 -1.48
N PRO A 132 17.13 9.69 -1.15
CA PRO A 132 17.46 10.93 -0.46
C PRO A 132 17.16 12.20 -1.29
N LYS A 133 17.01 12.06 -2.61
CA LYS A 133 16.69 13.18 -3.51
C LYS A 133 15.19 13.44 -3.62
N SER A 134 14.33 12.51 -3.20
CA SER A 134 12.88 12.64 -3.24
C SER A 134 12.28 11.98 -2.00
N PRO A 135 12.00 12.76 -0.93
CA PRO A 135 11.65 12.23 0.39
C PRO A 135 10.28 11.54 0.45
N ILE A 136 9.53 11.55 -0.65
CA ILE A 136 8.24 10.87 -0.83
C ILE A 136 8.33 9.66 -1.78
N THR A 137 9.52 9.31 -2.25
CA THR A 137 9.72 8.27 -3.25
C THR A 137 10.60 7.15 -2.71
N VAL A 138 10.23 5.90 -2.97
CA VAL A 138 11.11 4.73 -2.78
C VAL A 138 11.61 4.22 -4.13
N LYS A 139 12.83 3.70 -4.15
CA LYS A 139 13.42 3.03 -5.32
C LYS A 139 13.33 1.53 -5.15
N LEU A 140 12.60 0.85 -6.01
CA LEU A 140 12.51 -0.60 -6.06
C LEU A 140 13.61 -1.16 -6.97
N SER A 141 14.31 -2.18 -6.50
CA SER A 141 15.25 -2.96 -7.30
C SER A 141 14.48 -3.94 -8.20
N ILE A 142 14.59 -3.79 -9.51
CA ILE A 142 13.98 -4.68 -10.50
C ILE A 142 14.80 -5.99 -10.56
N PRO A 143 14.18 -7.16 -10.34
CA PRO A 143 14.85 -8.46 -10.47
C PRO A 143 15.47 -8.66 -11.85
N LEU A 144 16.62 -9.33 -11.92
CA LEU A 144 17.39 -9.51 -13.16
C LEU A 144 16.55 -10.05 -14.32
N ILE A 145 15.67 -11.01 -14.05
CA ILE A 145 14.74 -11.61 -15.02
C ILE A 145 13.73 -10.61 -15.62
N CYS A 146 13.52 -9.47 -14.98
CA CYS A 146 12.62 -8.39 -15.41
C CYS A 146 13.35 -7.17 -15.99
N GLN A 147 14.68 -7.09 -15.93
CA GLN A 147 15.41 -5.89 -16.34
C GLN A 147 15.27 -5.60 -17.85
N THR A 148 15.16 -6.63 -18.69
CA THR A 148 14.97 -6.48 -20.14
C THR A 148 13.52 -6.63 -20.59
N LYS A 149 12.57 -6.70 -19.64
CA LYS A 149 11.15 -6.93 -19.90
C LYS A 149 10.31 -5.73 -19.49
N ASN A 150 9.15 -5.62 -20.12
CA ASN A 150 8.11 -4.71 -19.65
C ASN A 150 7.56 -5.21 -18.31
N VAL A 151 7.41 -4.28 -17.37
CA VAL A 151 6.68 -4.55 -16.13
C VAL A 151 5.20 -4.43 -16.45
N HIS A 152 4.43 -5.45 -16.11
CA HIS A 152 2.98 -5.53 -16.34
C HIS A 152 2.17 -5.43 -15.05
N GLY A 153 2.82 -5.42 -13.90
CA GLY A 153 2.17 -5.15 -12.64
C GLY A 153 3.14 -4.85 -11.50
N ILE A 154 2.64 -4.10 -10.53
CA ILE A 154 3.31 -3.77 -9.27
C ILE A 154 2.31 -3.95 -8.12
N ARG A 155 2.78 -4.47 -6.99
CA ARG A 155 1.96 -4.61 -5.79
C ARG A 155 2.78 -4.42 -4.52
N TYR A 156 2.07 -4.14 -3.43
CA TYR A 156 2.64 -3.88 -2.11
C TYR A 156 1.77 -4.49 -1.02
N LEU A 157 2.41 -5.18 -0.07
CA LEU A 157 1.79 -5.89 1.05
C LEU A 157 0.61 -6.80 0.62
N TRP A 158 0.72 -7.41 -0.56
CA TRP A 158 -0.38 -8.18 -1.18
C TRP A 158 -0.40 -9.66 -0.78
N ARG A 159 0.60 -10.12 -0.01
CA ARG A 159 0.63 -11.46 0.56
C ARG A 159 -0.29 -11.54 1.77
N GLU A 160 -0.76 -12.75 2.08
CA GLU A 160 -1.60 -13.03 3.26
C GLU A 160 -0.94 -12.57 4.57
N THR A 161 0.38 -12.80 4.70
CA THR A 161 1.20 -12.34 5.83
C THR A 161 2.36 -11.48 5.31
N PRO A 162 2.10 -10.20 4.97
CA PRO A 162 3.02 -9.43 4.16
C PRO A 162 4.21 -8.86 4.96
N CYS A 163 4.08 -8.73 6.28
CA CYS A 163 5.15 -8.29 7.17
C CYS A 163 4.92 -8.75 8.62
N LEU A 164 5.94 -8.52 9.46
CA LEU A 164 5.87 -8.70 10.91
C LEU A 164 5.19 -7.50 11.58
N PHE A 165 4.92 -7.63 12.88
CA PHE A 165 4.31 -6.58 13.69
C PHE A 165 5.07 -5.24 13.57
N LYS A 166 4.37 -4.20 13.12
CA LYS A 166 4.85 -2.83 12.86
C LYS A 166 6.07 -2.75 11.93
N GLN A 167 6.20 -3.71 11.00
CA GLN A 167 7.33 -3.83 10.07
C GLN A 167 6.92 -3.71 8.59
N ALA A 168 5.86 -2.94 8.28
CA ALA A 168 5.59 -2.56 6.89
C ALA A 168 6.75 -1.70 6.32
N ALA A 169 6.90 -1.68 4.99
CA ALA A 169 7.95 -0.86 4.38
C ALA A 169 7.79 0.64 4.64
N VAL A 170 6.62 1.20 4.36
CA VAL A 170 6.42 2.64 4.25
C VAL A 170 5.46 3.12 5.33
N TYR A 171 5.89 4.11 6.10
CA TYR A 171 5.10 4.79 7.12
C TYR A 171 5.08 6.30 6.91
N SER A 172 4.08 6.95 7.51
CA SER A 172 4.03 8.40 7.61
C SER A 172 5.06 8.91 8.61
N THR A 173 5.81 9.95 8.24
CA THR A 173 6.67 10.68 9.19
C THR A 173 5.88 11.61 10.11
N ALA A 174 4.64 11.99 9.75
CA ALA A 174 3.78 12.81 10.60
C ALA A 174 3.07 12.00 11.70
N ASP A 175 2.91 10.69 11.51
CA ASP A 175 2.46 9.75 12.54
C ASP A 175 3.02 8.36 12.22
N SER A 176 4.02 7.96 13.01
CA SER A 176 4.76 6.71 12.83
C SER A 176 3.90 5.45 13.03
N ASN A 177 2.66 5.56 13.53
CA ASN A 177 1.74 4.43 13.62
C ASN A 177 0.92 4.21 12.35
N LEU A 178 1.06 5.05 11.31
CA LEU A 178 0.27 4.98 10.08
C LEU A 178 1.08 4.41 8.90
N PRO A 179 0.93 3.11 8.57
CA PRO A 179 1.55 2.50 7.40
C PRO A 179 0.82 2.86 6.10
N ALA A 180 1.55 2.83 4.98
CA ALA A 180 0.94 2.84 3.65
C ALA A 180 0.00 1.63 3.47
N PRO A 181 -1.17 1.80 2.84
CA PRO A 181 -2.10 0.69 2.58
C PRO A 181 -1.55 -0.27 1.51
N PRO A 182 -1.98 -1.55 1.52
CA PRO A 182 -1.66 -2.48 0.45
C PRO A 182 -2.23 -2.02 -0.89
N PHE A 183 -1.58 -2.40 -1.98
CA PHE A 183 -2.10 -2.13 -3.32
C PHE A 183 -1.66 -3.17 -4.34
N ILE A 184 -2.38 -3.20 -5.44
CA ILE A 184 -2.00 -3.87 -6.67
C ILE A 184 -2.40 -2.97 -7.84
N GLN A 185 -1.51 -2.85 -8.82
CA GLN A 185 -1.75 -2.10 -10.03
C GLN A 185 -1.18 -2.87 -11.21
N PHE A 186 -2.01 -3.05 -12.25
CA PHE A 186 -1.58 -3.59 -13.53
C PHE A 186 -1.21 -2.44 -14.48
N LEU A 187 -0.16 -2.64 -15.25
CA LEU A 187 0.35 -1.67 -16.24
C LEU A 187 -0.16 -2.00 -17.65
#